data_AF-A0A8T4NZ13-F1
#
_entry.id   AF-A0A8T4NZ13-F1
#
_cell.length_a   1.000
_cell.length_b   1.000
_cell.length_c   1.000
_cell.angle_alpha   90.00
_cell.angle_beta   90.00
_cell.angle_gamma   90.00
#
_symmetry.space_group_name_H-M   'P 1'
#
loop_
_entity.id
_entity.type
_entity.pdbx_description
1 polymer ?
#
loop_
_entity_poly.entity_id
_entity_poly.type
_entity_poly.pdbx_seq_one_letter_code
_entity_poly.pdbx_strand_id
1 'polypeptide(L)'
;MIADLLLMLIAFSGMATGIIIGRYAYEELKPGEKYFIIFKNTILVVIAVFLALNANDFVIADLLFFATGFVVAYFLRFNYLFLGLSSAVSIMLGKQLFVMPLIYVYGLPFGTVRYYHIRNHARLVKAILVNFIMFVVPLAVLYFDFDVNMLVMFSAGALIANIR
;
A
#
# COMPACT_ATOMS: atom_id res chain seq x y z
N MET A 1 -5.92 -3.03 19.22
CA MET A 1 -6.91 -3.50 18.22
C MET A 1 -7.83 -2.40 17.71
N ILE A 2 -8.67 -1.74 18.54
CA ILE A 2 -9.56 -0.66 18.04
C ILE A 2 -8.75 0.51 17.46
N ALA A 3 -7.69 0.94 18.16
CA ALA A 3 -6.80 1.99 17.67
C ALA A 3 -6.16 1.62 16.31
N ASP A 4 -5.75 0.36 16.14
CA ASP A 4 -5.14 -0.12 14.89
C ASP A 4 -6.16 -0.13 13.74
N LEU A 5 -7.40 -0.52 14.01
CA LEU A 5 -8.51 -0.44 13.05
C LEU A 5 -8.76 1.01 12.61
N LEU A 6 -8.77 1.96 13.55
CA LEU A 6 -8.92 3.39 13.23
C LEU A 6 -7.73 3.90 12.40
N LEU A 7 -6.49 3.54 12.77
CA LEU A 7 -5.30 3.91 12.00
C LEU A 7 -5.34 3.36 10.57
N MET A 8 -5.88 2.16 10.37
CA MET A 8 -6.05 1.58 9.03
C MET A 8 -7.12 2.31 8.21
N LEU A 9 -8.24 2.67 8.81
CA LEU A 9 -9.27 3.48 8.14
C LEU A 9 -8.71 4.85 7.76
N ILE A 10 -7.93 5.46 8.65
CA ILE A 10 -7.20 6.70 8.36
C ILE A 10 -6.22 6.46 7.21
N ALA A 11 -5.37 5.42 7.26
CA ALA A 11 -4.43 5.09 6.19
C ALA A 11 -5.11 4.96 4.82
N PHE A 12 -6.23 4.24 4.75
CA PHE A 12 -7.01 4.09 3.53
C PHE A 12 -7.62 5.41 3.04
N SER A 13 -8.08 6.26 3.95
CA SER A 13 -8.70 7.55 3.62
C SER A 13 -7.83 8.46 2.76
N GLY A 14 -6.51 8.27 2.76
CA GLY A 14 -5.59 8.99 1.88
C GLY A 14 -5.94 8.87 0.40
N MET A 15 -6.49 7.72 -0.03
CA MET A 15 -7.03 7.55 -1.39
C MET A 15 -8.18 8.52 -1.68
N ALA A 16 -9.14 8.60 -0.75
CA ALA A 16 -10.30 9.46 -0.88
C ALA A 16 -9.89 10.94 -0.88
N THR A 17 -8.98 11.33 0.02
CA THR A 17 -8.38 12.67 0.05
C THR A 17 -7.66 12.99 -1.27
N GLY A 18 -6.87 12.06 -1.80
CA GLY A 18 -6.23 12.20 -3.11
C GLY A 18 -7.23 12.42 -4.25
N ILE A 19 -8.32 11.67 -4.27
CA ILE A 19 -9.40 11.85 -5.25
C ILE A 19 -10.03 13.26 -5.13
N ILE A 20 -10.26 13.74 -3.91
CA ILE A 20 -10.77 15.10 -3.67
C ILE A 20 -9.79 16.13 -4.22
N ILE A 21 -8.49 16.00 -3.93
CA ILE A 21 -7.44 16.88 -4.47
C ILE A 21 -7.44 16.86 -5.99
N GLY A 22 -7.51 15.67 -6.62
CA GLY A 22 -7.54 15.52 -8.07
C GLY A 22 -8.73 16.19 -8.75
N ARG A 23 -9.84 16.37 -8.04
CA ARG A 23 -11.00 17.13 -8.51
C ARG A 23 -10.72 18.62 -8.63
N TYR A 24 -9.97 19.19 -7.68
CA TYR A 24 -9.68 20.62 -7.65
C TYR A 24 -8.42 20.99 -8.45
N ALA A 25 -7.41 20.12 -8.50
CA ALA A 25 -6.13 20.36 -9.17
C ALA A 25 -6.08 19.76 -10.60
N TYR A 26 -7.23 19.64 -11.28
CA TYR A 26 -7.35 18.92 -12.54
C TYR A 26 -6.45 19.47 -13.66
N GLU A 27 -6.34 20.80 -13.75
CA GLU A 27 -5.58 21.48 -14.79
C GLU A 27 -4.06 21.32 -14.60
N GLU A 28 -3.60 21.27 -13.34
CA GLU A 28 -2.19 21.11 -12.97
C GLU A 28 -1.69 19.66 -13.12
N LEU A 29 -2.61 18.69 -13.14
CA LEU A 29 -2.28 17.27 -13.19
C LEU A 29 -1.62 16.83 -14.49
N LYS A 30 -1.97 17.45 -15.63
CA LYS A 30 -1.43 17.08 -16.95
C LYS A 30 0.11 17.15 -17.02
N PRO A 31 0.75 18.29 -16.69
CA PRO A 31 2.22 18.35 -16.63
C PRO A 31 2.77 17.67 -15.37
N GLY A 32 2.00 17.58 -14.29
CA GLY A 32 2.44 17.13 -12.97
C GLY A 32 2.43 15.60 -12.74
N GLU A 33 1.76 14.83 -13.59
CA GLU A 33 1.48 13.40 -13.35
C GLU A 33 2.75 12.58 -13.02
N LYS A 34 3.84 12.81 -13.75
CA LYS A 34 5.12 12.14 -13.53
C LYS A 34 5.62 12.30 -12.09
N TYR A 35 5.43 13.47 -11.48
CA TYR A 35 5.88 13.71 -10.10
C TYR A 35 5.01 12.98 -9.09
N PHE A 36 3.69 12.89 -9.31
CA PHE A 36 2.81 12.05 -8.48
C PHE A 36 3.18 10.57 -8.58
N ILE A 37 3.54 10.11 -9.78
CA ILE A 37 4.01 8.74 -10.02
C ILE A 37 5.35 8.47 -9.30
N ILE A 38 6.32 9.36 -9.42
CA ILE A 38 7.60 9.22 -8.69
C ILE A 38 7.32 9.23 -7.18
N PHE A 39 6.48 10.15 -6.70
CA PHE A 39 6.19 10.29 -5.28
C PHE A 39 5.54 9.04 -4.67
N LYS A 40 4.48 8.50 -5.29
CA LYS A 40 3.84 7.25 -4.82
C LYS A 40 4.85 6.09 -4.81
N ASN A 41 5.72 6.01 -5.82
CA ASN A 41 6.70 4.92 -5.93
C ASN A 41 7.79 5.02 -4.88
N THR A 42 8.28 6.23 -4.59
CA THR A 42 9.21 6.48 -3.48
C THR A 42 8.62 6.01 -2.16
N ILE A 43 7.33 6.25 -1.91
CA ILE A 43 6.69 5.80 -0.67
C ILE A 43 6.64 4.27 -0.59
N LEU A 44 6.36 3.57 -1.70
CA LEU A 44 6.43 2.09 -1.72
C LEU A 44 7.83 1.59 -1.37
N VAL A 45 8.88 2.21 -1.92
CA VAL A 45 10.27 1.88 -1.60
C VAL A 45 10.56 2.12 -0.12
N VAL A 46 10.14 3.27 0.42
CA VAL A 46 10.36 3.60 1.84
C VAL A 46 9.69 2.58 2.76
N ILE A 47 8.44 2.21 2.49
CA ILE A 47 7.74 1.17 3.28
C ILE A 47 8.46 -0.18 3.14
N ALA A 48 8.82 -0.58 1.92
CA ALA A 48 9.48 -1.87 1.68
C ALA A 48 10.82 -1.98 2.40
N VAL A 49 11.67 -0.94 2.29
CA VAL A 49 12.97 -0.88 2.98
C VAL A 49 12.78 -0.85 4.49
N PHE A 50 11.84 -0.05 5.00
CA PHE A 50 11.56 0.01 6.42
C PHE A 50 11.14 -1.36 6.99
N LEU A 51 10.24 -2.07 6.30
CA LEU A 51 9.82 -3.41 6.71
C LEU A 51 10.99 -4.38 6.67
N ALA A 52 11.77 -4.41 5.59
CA ALA A 52 12.92 -5.30 5.46
C ALA A 52 13.99 -5.07 6.54
N LEU A 53 14.22 -3.81 6.94
CA LEU A 53 15.16 -3.46 8.02
C LEU A 53 14.67 -3.84 9.43
N ASN A 54 13.37 -4.10 9.59
CA ASN A 54 12.78 -4.55 10.86
C ASN A 54 12.51 -6.07 10.87
N ALA A 55 12.98 -6.82 9.87
CA ALA A 55 13.09 -8.27 10.00
C ALA A 55 14.24 -8.60 10.96
N ASN A 56 13.99 -9.52 11.89
CA ASN A 56 14.93 -9.79 12.99
C ASN A 56 16.28 -10.32 12.48
N ASP A 57 16.27 -11.49 11.84
CA ASP A 57 17.47 -12.20 11.40
C ASP A 57 17.35 -12.54 9.92
N PHE A 58 18.28 -12.03 9.12
CA PHE A 58 18.28 -12.29 7.69
C PHE A 58 18.81 -13.69 7.39
N VAL A 59 17.97 -14.54 6.81
CA VAL A 59 18.31 -15.90 6.37
C VAL A 59 18.08 -16.02 4.86
N ILE A 60 18.77 -16.95 4.19
CA ILE A 60 18.59 -17.18 2.74
C ILE A 60 17.12 -17.40 2.35
N ALA A 61 16.31 -17.97 3.25
CA ALA A 61 14.87 -18.13 3.06
C ALA A 61 14.13 -16.79 2.83
N ASP A 62 14.62 -15.69 3.41
CA ASP A 62 14.03 -14.35 3.24
C ASP A 62 14.10 -13.86 1.80
N LEU A 63 15.19 -14.19 1.09
CA LEU A 63 15.31 -13.88 -0.33
C LEU A 63 14.25 -14.62 -1.15
N LEU A 64 13.89 -15.85 -0.77
CA LEU A 64 12.83 -16.60 -1.42
C LEU A 64 11.46 -15.97 -1.15
N PHE A 65 11.18 -15.53 0.08
CA PHE A 65 9.93 -14.84 0.40
C PHE A 65 9.83 -13.48 -0.29
N PHE A 66 10.93 -12.72 -0.34
CA PHE A 66 10.98 -11.50 -1.12
C PHE A 66 10.72 -11.75 -2.62
N ALA A 67 11.38 -12.74 -3.21
CA ALA A 67 11.20 -13.08 -4.62
C ALA A 67 9.77 -13.55 -4.92
N THR A 68 9.18 -14.38 -4.06
CA THR A 68 7.79 -14.85 -4.21
C THR A 68 6.80 -13.69 -4.08
N GLY A 69 6.97 -12.80 -3.11
CA GLY A 69 6.20 -11.56 -2.97
C GLY A 69 6.28 -10.69 -4.23
N PHE A 70 7.48 -10.49 -4.75
CA PHE A 70 7.71 -9.74 -5.98
C PHE A 70 6.98 -10.36 -7.18
N VAL A 71 7.16 -11.68 -7.40
CA VAL A 71 6.54 -12.39 -8.53
C VAL A 71 5.02 -12.35 -8.43
N VAL A 72 4.45 -12.66 -7.26
CA VAL A 72 2.99 -12.64 -7.06
C VAL A 72 2.42 -11.23 -7.32
N ALA A 73 3.06 -10.19 -6.80
CA ALA A 73 2.62 -8.82 -6.99
C ALA A 73 2.75 -8.33 -8.42
N TYR A 74 3.79 -8.76 -9.14
CA TYR A 74 3.98 -8.44 -10.55
C TYR A 74 2.79 -8.88 -11.42
N PHE A 75 2.22 -10.06 -11.12
CA PHE A 75 1.07 -10.61 -11.82
C PHE A 75 -0.28 -10.08 -11.31
N LEU A 76 -0.47 -9.94 -9.99
CA LEU A 76 -1.76 -9.51 -9.42
C LEU A 76 -2.04 -8.01 -9.59
N ARG A 77 -1.02 -7.15 -9.46
CA ARG A 77 -1.11 -5.70 -9.72
C ARG A 77 -2.12 -4.94 -8.85
N PHE A 78 -2.45 -5.46 -7.67
CA PHE A 78 -3.35 -4.81 -6.70
C PHE A 78 -2.55 -4.08 -5.61
N ASN A 79 -2.19 -2.80 -5.84
CA ASN A 79 -1.37 -2.03 -4.89
C ASN A 79 -1.93 -2.05 -3.46
N TYR A 80 -3.24 -1.81 -3.29
CA TYR A 80 -3.87 -1.79 -1.97
C TYR A 80 -3.91 -3.16 -1.28
N LEU A 81 -3.82 -4.27 -2.03
CA LEU A 81 -3.65 -5.60 -1.44
C LEU A 81 -2.34 -5.68 -0.66
N PHE A 82 -1.25 -5.25 -1.26
CA PHE A 82 0.07 -5.34 -0.63
C PHE A 82 0.31 -4.24 0.41
N LEU A 83 -0.35 -3.09 0.27
CA LEU A 83 -0.38 -2.08 1.34
C LEU A 83 -1.19 -2.58 2.54
N GLY A 84 -2.32 -3.28 2.32
CA GLY A 84 -3.09 -3.91 3.38
C GLY A 84 -2.29 -5.00 4.11
N LEU A 85 -1.51 -5.78 3.36
CA LEU A 85 -0.57 -6.74 3.95
C LEU A 85 0.52 -6.05 4.76
N SER A 86 1.10 -4.97 4.22
CA SER A 86 2.10 -4.15 4.92
C SER A 86 1.54 -3.56 6.22
N SER A 87 0.27 -3.15 6.19
CA SER A 87 -0.49 -2.72 7.36
C SER A 87 -0.59 -3.84 8.42
N ALA A 88 -1.03 -5.03 8.03
CA ALA A 88 -1.12 -6.18 8.94
C ALA A 88 0.26 -6.52 9.55
N VAL A 89 1.28 -6.65 8.71
CA VAL A 89 2.65 -6.93 9.14
C VAL A 89 3.17 -5.86 10.10
N SER A 90 2.92 -4.59 9.82
CA SER A 90 3.33 -3.50 10.71
C SER A 90 2.66 -3.57 12.09
N ILE A 91 1.44 -4.08 12.19
CA ILE A 91 0.76 -4.31 13.47
C ILE A 91 1.44 -5.47 14.22
N MET A 92 1.76 -6.57 13.53
CA MET A 92 2.48 -7.71 14.13
C MET A 92 3.86 -7.30 14.67
N LEU A 93 4.53 -6.36 14.00
CA LEU A 93 5.82 -5.79 14.42
C LEU A 93 5.70 -4.65 15.46
N GLY A 94 4.49 -4.16 15.76
CA GLY A 94 4.30 -2.96 16.59
C GLY A 94 4.85 -1.66 15.98
N LYS A 95 4.89 -1.57 14.65
CA LYS A 95 5.41 -0.43 13.86
C LYS A 95 4.34 0.29 13.03
N GLN A 96 3.06 0.07 13.32
CA GLN A 96 1.93 0.63 12.59
C GLN A 96 1.92 2.17 12.55
N LEU A 97 2.46 2.83 13.58
CA LEU A 97 2.58 4.30 13.62
C LEU A 97 3.52 4.87 12.56
N PHE A 98 4.39 4.05 11.97
CA PHE A 98 5.26 4.47 10.87
C PHE A 98 4.66 4.12 9.50
N VAL A 99 4.14 2.90 9.36
CA VAL A 99 3.65 2.40 8.07
C VAL A 99 2.30 3.01 7.68
N MET A 100 1.36 3.16 8.62
CA MET A 100 0.00 3.66 8.31
C MET A 100 -0.02 5.11 7.79
N PRO A 101 0.75 6.06 8.36
CA PRO A 101 0.86 7.40 7.77
C PRO A 101 1.50 7.39 6.39
N LEU A 102 2.49 6.54 6.13
CA LEU A 102 3.06 6.42 4.78
C LEU A 102 2.04 5.90 3.77
N ILE A 103 1.20 4.94 4.17
CA ILE A 103 0.10 4.46 3.31
C ILE A 103 -0.92 5.58 3.04
N TYR A 104 -1.23 6.42 4.04
CA TYR A 104 -2.04 7.62 3.82
C TYR A 104 -1.41 8.54 2.78
N VAL A 105 -0.12 8.86 2.96
CA VAL A 105 0.62 9.75 2.05
C VAL A 105 0.74 9.13 0.66
N TYR A 106 0.84 7.79 0.53
CA TYR A 106 0.76 7.07 -0.75
C TYR A 106 -0.61 7.22 -1.41
N GLY A 107 -1.67 7.17 -0.60
CA GLY A 107 -3.04 7.30 -1.08
C GLY A 107 -3.31 8.64 -1.75
N LEU A 108 -2.64 9.71 -1.33
CA LEU A 108 -2.77 11.04 -1.93
C LEU A 108 -2.43 11.04 -3.43
N PRO A 109 -1.17 10.83 -3.87
CA PRO A 109 -0.82 10.80 -5.29
C PRO A 109 -1.58 9.70 -6.06
N PHE A 110 -1.81 8.53 -5.44
CA PHE A 110 -2.54 7.46 -6.10
C PHE A 110 -3.99 7.85 -6.42
N GLY A 111 -4.71 8.40 -5.44
CA GLY A 111 -6.09 8.85 -5.59
C GLY A 111 -6.21 9.99 -6.60
N THR A 112 -5.29 10.96 -6.54
CA THR A 112 -5.23 12.09 -7.47
C THR A 112 -5.08 11.62 -8.92
N VAL A 113 -4.12 10.73 -9.20
CA VAL A 113 -3.89 10.17 -10.55
C VAL A 113 -5.07 9.28 -10.99
N ARG A 114 -5.70 8.55 -10.06
CA ARG A 114 -6.86 7.69 -10.37
C ARG A 114 -8.05 8.52 -10.85
N TYR A 115 -8.34 9.64 -10.19
CA TYR A 115 -9.42 10.55 -10.58
C TYR A 115 -9.19 11.12 -11.98
N TYR A 116 -7.95 11.51 -12.28
CA TYR A 116 -7.58 12.04 -13.60
C TYR A 116 -7.94 11.06 -14.75
N HIS A 117 -7.71 9.76 -14.55
CA HIS A 117 -8.01 8.72 -15.54
C HIS A 117 -9.47 8.24 -15.53
N ILE A 118 -10.12 8.26 -14.36
CA ILE A 118 -11.48 7.72 -14.18
C ILE A 118 -12.45 8.87 -13.89
N ARG A 119 -12.96 9.49 -14.95
CA ARG A 119 -13.93 10.58 -14.85
C ARG A 119 -15.36 10.15 -14.50
N ASN A 120 -15.68 8.86 -14.64
CA ASN A 120 -17.01 8.34 -14.35
C ASN A 120 -17.17 8.04 -12.85
N HIS A 121 -18.11 8.73 -12.19
CA HIS A 121 -18.40 8.58 -10.76
C HIS A 121 -18.67 7.14 -10.33
N ALA A 122 -19.49 6.38 -11.08
CA ALA A 122 -19.78 4.99 -10.72
C ALA A 122 -18.53 4.10 -10.80
N ARG A 123 -17.66 4.33 -11.79
CA ARG A 123 -16.38 3.61 -11.90
C ARG A 123 -15.41 4.00 -10.79
N LEU A 124 -15.41 5.27 -10.37
CA LEU A 124 -14.58 5.76 -9.28
C LEU A 124 -14.99 5.15 -7.94
N VAL A 125 -16.30 5.15 -7.63
CA VAL A 125 -16.84 4.50 -6.42
C VAL A 125 -16.51 3.01 -6.42
N LYS A 126 -16.70 2.31 -7.55
CA LYS A 126 -16.29 0.91 -7.68
C LYS A 126 -14.79 0.73 -7.43
N ALA A 127 -13.95 1.61 -7.95
CA ALA A 127 -12.52 1.56 -7.72
C ALA A 127 -12.16 1.75 -6.23
N ILE A 128 -12.81 2.69 -5.53
CA ILE A 128 -12.61 2.88 -4.09
C ILE A 128 -13.01 1.61 -3.33
N LEU A 129 -14.20 1.06 -3.59
CA LEU A 129 -14.67 -0.15 -2.91
C LEU A 129 -13.76 -1.36 -3.14
N VAL A 130 -13.30 -1.57 -4.38
CA VAL A 130 -12.37 -2.66 -4.69
C VAL A 130 -11.04 -2.46 -3.97
N ASN A 131 -10.48 -1.25 -3.95
CA ASN A 131 -9.24 -0.99 -3.21
C ASN A 131 -9.43 -1.12 -1.70
N PHE A 132 -10.59 -0.75 -1.16
CA PHE A 132 -10.93 -0.93 0.24
C PHE A 132 -10.97 -2.42 0.62
N ILE A 133 -11.68 -3.23 -0.17
CA ILE A 133 -11.73 -4.69 0.04
C ILE A 133 -10.33 -5.28 -0.05
N MET A 134 -9.55 -4.92 -1.08
CA MET A 134 -8.17 -5.39 -1.23
C MET A 134 -7.28 -4.96 -0.06
N PHE A 135 -7.51 -3.78 0.52
CA PHE A 135 -6.77 -3.33 1.70
C PHE A 135 -7.14 -4.09 2.98
N VAL A 136 -8.41 -4.47 3.13
CA VAL A 136 -8.93 -5.13 4.34
C VAL A 136 -8.71 -6.65 4.32
N VAL A 137 -8.82 -7.31 3.16
CA VAL A 137 -8.68 -8.77 3.03
C VAL A 137 -7.38 -9.32 3.66
N PRO A 138 -6.19 -8.72 3.43
CA PRO A 138 -4.93 -9.16 4.03
C PRO A 138 -4.92 -9.14 5.56
N LEU A 139 -5.83 -8.40 6.21
CA LEU A 139 -5.91 -8.39 7.68
C LEU A 139 -6.33 -9.74 8.26
N ALA A 140 -6.91 -10.62 7.44
CA ALA A 140 -7.17 -12.00 7.82
C ALA A 140 -5.89 -12.70 8.32
N VAL A 141 -4.72 -12.33 7.81
CA VAL A 141 -3.41 -12.87 8.20
C VAL A 141 -3.14 -12.68 9.70
N LEU A 142 -3.69 -11.64 10.35
CA LEU A 142 -3.54 -11.39 11.79
C LEU A 142 -4.16 -12.48 12.67
N TYR A 143 -5.04 -13.32 12.12
CA TYR A 143 -5.74 -14.39 12.84
C TYR A 143 -5.10 -15.77 12.63
N PHE A 144 -3.99 -15.84 11.91
CA PHE A 144 -3.26 -17.08 11.64
C PHE A 144 -1.84 -16.99 12.19
N ASP A 145 -1.29 -18.15 12.59
CA ASP A 145 0.06 -18.26 13.14
C ASP A 145 1.11 -18.35 12.02
N PHE A 146 1.25 -17.25 11.28
CA PHE A 146 2.29 -17.11 10.25
C PHE A 146 3.58 -16.58 10.85
N ASP A 147 4.70 -17.04 10.32
CA ASP A 147 6.00 -16.44 10.60
C ASP A 147 6.04 -14.99 10.10
N VAL A 148 6.28 -14.05 11.04
CA VAL A 148 6.26 -12.62 10.76
C VAL A 148 7.37 -12.22 9.79
N ASN A 149 8.57 -12.79 9.89
CA ASN A 149 9.69 -12.45 9.00
C ASN A 149 9.37 -12.85 7.55
N MET A 150 8.73 -14.01 7.35
CA MET A 150 8.29 -14.45 6.03
C MET A 150 7.30 -13.45 5.42
N LEU A 151 6.32 -12.99 6.20
CA LEU A 151 5.33 -12.00 5.75
C LEU A 151 5.96 -10.62 5.49
N VAL A 152 6.92 -10.20 6.31
CA VAL A 152 7.70 -8.96 6.12
C VAL A 152 8.39 -8.98 4.76
N MET A 153 9.13 -10.04 4.47
CA MET A 153 9.91 -10.17 3.24
C MET A 153 9.02 -10.29 2.01
N PHE A 154 7.96 -11.08 2.11
CA PHE A 154 6.93 -11.16 1.07
C PHE A 154 6.31 -9.79 0.80
N SER A 155 5.91 -9.06 1.85
CA SER A 155 5.31 -7.73 1.72
C SER A 155 6.27 -6.73 1.10
N ALA A 156 7.54 -6.71 1.52
CA ALA A 156 8.56 -5.84 0.96
C ALA A 156 8.78 -6.11 -0.55
N GLY A 157 8.96 -7.38 -0.94
CA GLY A 157 9.11 -7.75 -2.35
C GLY A 157 7.88 -7.37 -3.19
N ALA A 158 6.69 -7.57 -2.62
CA ALA A 158 5.44 -7.22 -3.27
C ALA A 158 5.27 -5.72 -3.51
N LEU A 159 5.67 -4.87 -2.55
CA LEU A 159 5.63 -3.41 -2.72
C LEU A 159 6.57 -2.95 -3.83
N ILE A 160 7.79 -3.51 -3.90
CA ILE A 160 8.76 -3.18 -4.95
C ILE A 160 8.23 -3.53 -6.34
N ALA A 161 7.58 -4.69 -6.50
CA ALA A 161 6.98 -5.08 -7.78
C ALA A 161 5.84 -4.16 -8.26
N ASN A 162 5.24 -3.36 -7.38
CA ASN A 162 4.16 -2.43 -7.72
C ASN A 162 4.64 -1.01 -8.10
N ILE A 163 5.95 -0.76 -8.13
CA ILE A 163 6.54 0.50 -8.60
C ILE A 163 6.29 0.65 -10.11
N ARG A 164 5.62 1.75 -10.51
CA ARG A 164 5.29 2.10 -11.90
C ARG A 164 5.13 3.58 -12.11
#